data_AF-A0A9P1IYE5-F1
#
_entry.id   AF-A0A9P1IYE5-F1
#
_cell.length_a   1.000
_cell.length_b   1.000
_cell.length_c   1.000
_cell.angle_alpha   90.00
_cell.angle_beta   90.00
_cell.angle_gamma   90.00
#
_symmetry.space_group_name_H-M   'P 1'
#
loop_
_entity.id
_entity.type
_entity.pdbx_description
1 polymer ?
#
loop_
_entity_poly.entity_id
_entity_poly.type
_entity_poly.pdbx_seq_one_letter_code
_entity_poly.pdbx_strand_id
1 'polypeptide(L)'
;MLKLVIIENQANDSDKNGKIIHPIAIHYLEHRDIQDFKAFITSSYYYPESKSLGSNALALVMSINLKRGYHFGKKEWYESAKQPIITIRARNLISSKVISSSFKKITPDDNACYMVSIFLTVQLLPNTISVELLGDNGDNSVSIPFSIPPSTNYHDVVVCISPIFVAENWQTFLFAMHIYKKFGAFVNLYYISAVDSFYELIKIYEEAGYLTIQPWVSIKLVGVDQNELDPYHQIEFRNQAAAQTDCILKYKETAKFVTCLDLDDILIPKFAPTYLEEFQTLLKKISENSYLTYDKRNYRAHTVNKFNKFSLSKMLESIEIGDVFESGKIVTDPKLMNFTWIHWTLNKNIKRVEVKNNWITHLKNVTWFFGIRYIK
;
A
#
# COMPACT_ATOMS: atom_id res chain seq x y z
N MET A 1 -8.62 -30.03 7.58
CA MET A 1 -8.90 -29.10 8.70
C MET A 1 -7.75 -28.12 8.72
N LEU A 2 -7.96 -26.80 8.69
CA LEU A 2 -6.92 -25.81 8.36
C LEU A 2 -6.80 -24.80 9.49
N LYS A 3 -5.88 -25.03 10.42
CA LYS A 3 -5.76 -24.15 11.58
C LYS A 3 -5.18 -22.80 11.15
N LEU A 4 -5.87 -21.71 11.49
CA LEU A 4 -5.39 -20.36 11.24
C LEU A 4 -4.45 -19.93 12.38
N VAL A 5 -3.20 -19.58 12.05
CA VAL A 5 -2.20 -19.00 12.96
C VAL A 5 -2.00 -17.54 12.59
N ILE A 6 -2.29 -16.63 13.52
CA ILE A 6 -2.19 -15.18 13.32
C ILE A 6 -0.99 -14.68 14.09
N ILE A 7 -0.16 -13.88 13.43
CA ILE A 7 1.00 -13.24 14.06
C ILE A 7 0.63 -11.78 14.27
N GLU A 8 0.48 -11.39 15.53
CA GLU A 8 0.17 -10.00 15.90
C GLU A 8 1.37 -9.09 15.61
N ASN A 9 1.10 -7.96 14.95
CA ASN A 9 2.07 -6.89 14.77
C ASN A 9 1.96 -5.92 15.95
N GLN A 10 2.99 -5.86 16.79
CA GLN A 10 3.20 -4.70 17.63
C GLN A 10 4.02 -3.68 16.82
N ALA A 11 3.37 -2.58 16.43
CA ALA A 11 4.11 -1.36 16.18
C ALA A 11 4.80 -0.99 17.50
N ASN A 12 6.09 -0.62 17.44
CA ASN A 12 6.82 -0.12 18.60
C ASN A 12 6.17 1.20 19.06
N ASP A 13 5.17 1.10 19.92
CA ASP A 13 4.73 2.21 20.75
C ASP A 13 5.59 2.14 22.02
N SER A 14 6.52 3.08 22.16
CA SER A 14 7.29 3.21 23.39
C SER A 14 6.34 3.68 24.49
N ASP A 15 5.92 2.78 25.37
CA ASP A 15 5.33 3.18 26.64
C ASP A 15 6.35 4.04 27.42
N LYS A 16 5.86 5.05 28.14
CA LYS A 16 6.61 6.11 28.84
C LYS A 16 7.61 5.61 29.91
N ASN A 17 7.77 4.30 30.06
CA ASN A 17 8.62 3.66 31.05
C ASN A 17 9.69 2.71 30.45
N GLY A 18 9.92 2.71 29.13
CA GLY A 18 11.12 2.07 28.55
C GLY A 18 11.21 0.55 28.76
N LYS A 19 10.10 -0.15 29.01
CA LYS A 19 10.06 -1.62 29.04
C LYS A 19 9.71 -2.15 27.66
N ILE A 20 10.68 -2.82 27.04
CA ILE A 20 10.50 -3.63 25.83
C ILE A 20 9.58 -4.80 26.20
N ILE A 21 8.38 -4.85 25.61
CA ILE A 21 7.50 -6.01 25.70
C ILE A 21 8.00 -7.02 24.66
N HIS A 22 8.49 -8.17 25.10
CA HIS A 22 8.85 -9.26 24.20
C HIS A 22 7.58 -9.99 23.69
N PRO A 23 7.44 -10.27 22.39
CA PRO A 23 6.33 -11.06 21.87
C PRO A 23 6.41 -12.53 22.32
N ILE A 24 5.25 -13.10 22.60
CA ILE A 24 5.06 -14.51 22.99
C ILE A 24 5.28 -15.39 21.75
N ALA A 25 6.26 -16.30 21.83
CA ALA A 25 6.50 -17.31 20.80
C ALA A 25 5.44 -18.43 20.88
N ILE A 26 4.79 -18.75 19.76
CA ILE A 26 4.02 -19.98 19.62
C ILE A 26 4.95 -21.05 19.03
N HIS A 27 5.15 -22.12 19.80
CA HIS A 27 6.01 -23.25 19.47
C HIS A 27 5.72 -23.85 18.08
N TYR A 28 6.79 -24.09 17.33
CA TYR A 28 6.84 -25.02 16.21
C TYR A 28 6.52 -26.44 16.72
N LEU A 29 5.41 -27.02 16.30
CA LEU A 29 5.19 -28.45 16.39
C LEU A 29 5.24 -29.01 14.98
N GLU A 30 6.28 -29.80 14.70
CA GLU A 30 6.33 -30.69 13.54
C GLU A 30 5.17 -31.70 13.65
N HIS A 31 4.01 -31.38 13.08
CA HIS A 31 3.04 -32.39 12.68
C HIS A 31 2.82 -32.26 11.17
N ARG A 32 3.37 -33.25 10.47
CA ARG A 32 3.17 -33.51 9.04
C ARG A 32 1.67 -33.70 8.80
N ASP A 33 1.17 -33.11 7.70
CA ASP A 33 -0.15 -33.32 7.07
C ASP A 33 -1.24 -32.25 7.23
N ILE A 34 -1.04 -31.17 8.00
CA ILE A 34 -1.91 -29.98 7.95
C ILE A 34 -1.04 -28.73 7.84
N GLN A 35 -1.07 -28.05 6.69
CA GLN A 35 -0.46 -26.74 6.56
C GLN A 35 -1.42 -25.69 7.10
N ASP A 36 -1.10 -25.17 8.29
CA ASP A 36 -1.86 -24.09 8.93
C ASP A 36 -1.89 -22.84 8.02
N PHE A 37 -3.08 -22.24 7.89
CA PHE A 37 -3.18 -20.93 7.24
C PHE A 37 -2.52 -19.91 8.17
N LYS A 38 -1.55 -19.15 7.66
CA LYS A 38 -0.91 -18.02 8.30
C LYS A 38 -1.44 -16.75 7.66
N ALA A 39 -1.91 -15.83 8.49
CA ALA A 39 -2.43 -14.54 8.06
C ALA A 39 -1.75 -13.41 8.82
N PHE A 40 -1.46 -12.32 8.10
CA PHE A 40 -0.97 -11.06 8.66
C PHE A 40 -1.93 -9.96 8.26
N ILE A 41 -2.44 -9.23 9.24
CA ILE A 41 -3.28 -8.07 8.99
C ILE A 41 -2.37 -6.88 8.74
N THR A 42 -2.41 -6.33 7.53
CA THR A 42 -1.61 -5.15 7.16
C THR A 42 -2.35 -3.87 7.50
N SER A 43 -3.67 -3.85 7.32
CA SER A 43 -4.50 -2.74 7.76
C SER A 43 -5.98 -3.10 7.90
N SER A 44 -6.68 -2.29 8.69
CA SER A 44 -8.03 -2.55 9.15
C SER A 44 -8.77 -1.24 9.45
N TYR A 45 -9.83 -0.97 8.69
CA TYR A 45 -10.62 0.24 8.82
C TYR A 45 -12.09 -0.05 9.06
N TYR A 46 -12.66 0.59 10.07
CA TYR A 46 -14.09 0.59 10.32
C TYR A 46 -14.71 1.88 9.79
N TYR A 47 -15.71 1.73 8.93
CA TYR A 47 -16.50 2.81 8.34
C TYR A 47 -17.91 2.75 8.93
N PRO A 48 -18.30 3.70 9.79
CA PRO A 48 -19.70 3.88 10.17
C PRO A 48 -20.58 4.05 8.93
N GLU A 49 -20.07 4.81 7.95
CA GLU A 49 -20.69 5.00 6.64
C GLU A 49 -19.60 5.10 5.56
N SER A 50 -19.82 4.44 4.42
CA SER A 50 -18.99 4.60 3.23
C SER A 50 -19.81 4.40 1.97
N LYS A 51 -19.53 5.21 0.94
CA LYS A 51 -20.27 5.16 -0.33
C LYS A 51 -20.10 3.82 -1.05
N SER A 52 -18.91 3.21 -1.02
CA SER A 52 -18.62 1.95 -1.74
C SER A 52 -18.61 0.71 -0.87
N LEU A 53 -18.48 0.86 0.45
CA LEU A 53 -18.42 -0.26 1.38
C LEU A 53 -19.73 -0.47 2.15
N GLY A 54 -20.63 0.52 2.19
CA GLY A 54 -21.88 0.45 2.94
C GLY A 54 -21.73 0.93 4.39
N SER A 55 -22.78 0.70 5.19
CA SER A 55 -22.86 1.16 6.58
C SER A 55 -22.30 0.13 7.56
N ASN A 56 -21.50 0.58 8.53
CA ASN A 56 -20.82 -0.26 9.52
C ASN A 56 -19.88 -1.28 8.89
N ALA A 57 -19.19 -0.90 7.83
CA ALA A 57 -18.30 -1.78 7.10
C ALA A 57 -16.93 -1.88 7.77
N LEU A 58 -16.39 -3.08 7.89
CA LEU A 58 -14.99 -3.31 8.19
C LEU A 58 -14.29 -3.72 6.90
N ALA A 59 -13.24 -2.98 6.53
CA ALA A 59 -12.34 -3.30 5.44
C ALA A 59 -11.02 -3.82 6.00
N LEU A 60 -10.58 -4.99 5.55
CA LEU A 60 -9.34 -5.63 5.98
C LEU A 60 -8.45 -5.88 4.77
N VAL A 61 -7.18 -5.50 4.92
CA VAL A 61 -6.10 -5.89 4.01
C VAL A 61 -5.21 -6.87 4.77
N MET A 62 -4.99 -8.03 4.17
CA MET A 62 -4.22 -9.10 4.80
C MET A 62 -3.28 -9.76 3.80
N SER A 63 -2.17 -10.30 4.28
CA SER A 63 -1.34 -11.24 3.52
C SER A 63 -1.58 -12.64 4.06
N ILE A 64 -1.93 -13.60 3.20
CA ILE A 64 -2.23 -14.98 3.60
C ILE A 64 -1.46 -16.01 2.77
N ASN A 65 -1.07 -17.14 3.38
CA ASN A 65 -0.39 -18.24 2.68
C ASN A 65 -1.38 -19.13 1.92
N LEU A 66 -1.67 -18.81 0.66
CA LEU A 66 -2.59 -19.62 -0.15
C LEU A 66 -1.95 -20.87 -0.79
N LYS A 67 -0.63 -21.03 -0.68
CA LYS A 67 0.10 -22.12 -1.33
C LYS A 67 0.18 -23.37 -0.44
N ARG A 68 -0.31 -24.50 -0.96
CA ARG A 68 0.01 -25.84 -0.43
C ARG A 68 1.44 -26.22 -0.81
N GLY A 69 2.17 -26.83 0.10
CA GLY A 69 3.60 -27.14 -0.01
C GLY A 69 4.05 -27.71 -1.36
N TYR A 70 5.27 -27.35 -1.75
CA TYR A 70 5.99 -27.92 -2.89
C TYR A 70 6.39 -29.37 -2.56
N HIS A 71 5.52 -30.34 -2.84
CA HIS A 71 5.89 -31.75 -2.74
C HIS A 71 6.41 -32.25 -4.09
N PHE A 72 7.71 -32.60 -4.11
CA PHE A 72 8.37 -33.45 -5.11
C PHE A 72 7.81 -33.36 -6.54
N GLY A 73 7.94 -32.19 -7.17
CA GLY A 73 7.73 -32.06 -8.62
C GLY A 73 6.28 -31.98 -9.10
N LYS A 74 5.28 -31.89 -8.21
CA LYS A 74 3.89 -31.60 -8.61
C LYS A 74 3.44 -30.25 -8.07
N LYS A 75 3.13 -29.32 -8.99
CA LYS A 75 2.41 -28.07 -8.70
C LYS A 75 0.93 -28.41 -8.41
N GLU A 76 0.60 -28.79 -7.19
CA GLU A 76 -0.80 -28.87 -6.76
C GLU A 76 -1.24 -27.53 -6.18
N TRP A 77 -1.92 -26.74 -7.02
CA TRP A 77 -2.55 -25.50 -6.61
C TRP A 77 -3.93 -25.76 -6.02
N TYR A 78 -4.42 -24.79 -5.26
CA TYR A 78 -5.83 -24.65 -4.89
C TYR A 78 -6.70 -24.33 -6.13
N GLU A 79 -6.66 -25.15 -7.19
CA GLU A 79 -7.53 -24.97 -8.37
C GLU A 79 -8.97 -25.48 -8.13
N SER A 80 -9.22 -26.21 -7.04
CA SER A 80 -10.50 -26.92 -6.85
C SER A 80 -11.09 -26.94 -5.44
N ALA A 81 -10.43 -26.36 -4.43
CA ALA A 81 -11.02 -26.23 -3.10
C ALA A 81 -11.62 -24.82 -2.91
N LYS A 82 -12.89 -24.77 -2.45
CA LYS A 82 -13.64 -23.53 -2.16
C LYS A 82 -12.73 -22.52 -1.47
N GLN A 83 -12.72 -21.27 -1.94
CA GLN A 83 -11.95 -20.19 -1.32
C GLN A 83 -12.19 -20.19 0.20
N PRO A 84 -11.14 -20.07 1.02
CA PRO A 84 -11.29 -20.03 2.47
C PRO A 84 -12.27 -18.92 2.86
N ILE A 85 -13.16 -19.24 3.79
CA ILE A 85 -14.08 -18.27 4.38
C ILE A 85 -13.44 -17.74 5.65
N ILE A 86 -13.44 -16.42 5.80
CA ILE A 86 -12.92 -15.76 6.99
C ILE A 86 -14.09 -15.43 7.90
N THR A 87 -14.00 -15.86 9.17
CA THR A 87 -15.08 -15.69 10.15
C THR A 87 -14.66 -14.69 11.23
N ILE A 88 -15.50 -13.70 11.45
CA ILE A 88 -15.25 -12.57 12.35
C ILE A 88 -16.39 -12.48 13.36
N ARG A 89 -16.05 -12.22 14.62
CA ARG A 89 -17.01 -11.83 15.66
C ARG A 89 -16.88 -10.34 15.93
N ALA A 90 -17.97 -9.60 15.76
CA ALA A 90 -18.05 -8.20 16.16
C ALA A 90 -18.89 -8.09 17.43
N ARG A 91 -18.51 -7.19 18.34
CA ARG A 91 -19.31 -6.83 19.51
C ARG A 91 -19.50 -5.32 19.59
N ASN A 92 -20.68 -4.91 20.03
CA ASN A 92 -20.93 -3.58 20.57
C ASN A 92 -21.32 -3.72 22.06
N LEU A 93 -21.81 -2.66 22.70
CA LEU A 93 -22.16 -2.67 24.12
C LEU A 93 -23.30 -3.61 24.51
N ILE A 94 -24.15 -4.03 23.56
CA ILE A 94 -25.42 -4.70 23.82
C ILE A 94 -25.49 -6.09 23.16
N SER A 95 -24.77 -6.29 22.05
CA SER A 95 -24.86 -7.52 21.27
C SER A 95 -23.54 -7.93 20.63
N SER A 96 -23.49 -9.20 20.22
CA SER A 96 -22.41 -9.78 19.44
C SER A 96 -22.95 -10.45 18.19
N LYS A 97 -22.22 -10.37 17.08
CA LYS A 97 -22.58 -11.01 15.82
C LYS A 97 -21.37 -11.71 15.21
N VAL A 98 -21.57 -12.94 14.77
CA VAL A 98 -20.58 -13.70 13.99
C VAL A 98 -20.93 -13.58 12.51
N ILE A 99 -19.95 -13.24 11.70
CA ILE A 99 -20.09 -12.97 10.26
C ILE A 99 -18.98 -13.73 9.54
N SER A 100 -19.33 -14.46 8.50
CA SER A 100 -18.39 -15.19 7.67
C SER A 100 -18.46 -14.64 6.23
N SER A 101 -17.32 -14.37 5.62
CA SER A 101 -17.26 -13.78 4.27
C SER A 101 -16.04 -14.27 3.49
N SER A 102 -16.16 -14.30 2.17
CA SER A 102 -15.04 -14.58 1.27
C SER A 102 -14.21 -13.32 1.05
N PHE A 103 -12.93 -13.52 0.70
CA PHE A 103 -12.01 -12.44 0.35
C PHE A 103 -11.80 -12.35 -1.16
N LYS A 104 -11.22 -11.23 -1.60
CA LYS A 104 -10.76 -11.02 -2.97
C LYS A 104 -9.23 -10.99 -2.97
N LYS A 105 -8.59 -11.66 -3.92
CA LYS A 105 -7.16 -11.42 -4.19
C LYS A 105 -6.98 -9.99 -4.72
N ILE A 106 -5.97 -9.29 -4.22
CA ILE A 106 -5.65 -7.93 -4.66
C ILE A 106 -4.84 -7.99 -5.95
N THR A 107 -3.89 -8.91 -6.01
CA THR A 107 -2.94 -9.17 -7.09
C THR A 107 -3.52 -10.14 -8.12
N PRO A 108 -3.13 -10.03 -9.41
CA PRO A 108 -3.40 -11.07 -10.39
C PRO A 108 -2.71 -12.37 -9.96
N ASP A 109 -3.16 -13.51 -10.50
CA ASP A 109 -2.56 -14.81 -10.18
C ASP A 109 -1.10 -14.89 -10.67
N ASP A 110 -0.16 -14.46 -9.81
CA ASP A 110 1.27 -14.60 -10.00
C ASP A 110 1.78 -15.71 -9.08
N ASN A 111 2.08 -16.85 -9.68
CA ASN A 111 2.43 -18.09 -8.99
C ASN A 111 3.85 -18.07 -8.36
N ALA A 112 4.46 -16.90 -8.20
CA ALA A 112 5.82 -16.73 -7.70
C ALA A 112 5.93 -16.76 -6.18
N CYS A 113 4.95 -16.22 -5.43
CA CYS A 113 5.07 -15.97 -3.99
C CYS A 113 4.24 -16.95 -3.13
N TYR A 114 4.62 -17.16 -1.87
CA TYR A 114 3.85 -18.00 -0.93
C TYR A 114 2.72 -17.23 -0.25
N MET A 115 2.93 -15.94 0.01
CA MET A 115 1.99 -15.06 0.71
C MET A 115 1.35 -14.09 -0.28
N VAL A 116 0.04 -14.15 -0.39
CA VAL A 116 -0.77 -13.37 -1.33
C VAL A 116 -1.52 -12.27 -0.60
N SER A 117 -1.57 -11.08 -1.18
CA SER A 117 -2.34 -9.96 -0.61
C SER A 117 -3.83 -10.10 -0.95
N ILE A 118 -4.68 -10.01 0.07
CA ILE A 118 -6.13 -10.14 -0.04
C ILE A 118 -6.86 -8.96 0.59
N PHE A 119 -8.06 -8.70 0.07
CA PHE A 119 -9.00 -7.71 0.57
C PHE A 119 -10.29 -8.41 1.03
N LEU A 120 -10.71 -8.12 2.26
CA LEU A 120 -11.96 -8.59 2.83
C LEU A 120 -12.81 -7.39 3.27
N THR A 121 -14.12 -7.47 3.02
CA THR A 121 -15.08 -6.50 3.56
C THR A 121 -16.27 -7.23 4.17
N VAL A 122 -16.74 -6.75 5.33
CA VAL A 122 -17.89 -7.29 6.06
C VAL A 122 -18.73 -6.18 6.68
N GLN A 123 -20.05 -6.37 6.75
CA GLN A 123 -20.96 -5.44 7.43
C GLN A 123 -21.11 -5.86 8.90
N LEU A 124 -20.62 -5.03 9.81
CA LEU A 124 -20.62 -5.27 11.25
C LEU A 124 -21.89 -4.72 11.93
N LEU A 125 -21.90 -4.80 13.26
CA LEU A 125 -22.89 -4.14 14.09
C LEU A 125 -22.66 -2.61 14.10
N PRO A 126 -23.72 -1.80 14.27
CA PRO A 126 -23.56 -0.40 14.61
C PRO A 126 -22.77 -0.21 15.90
N ASN A 127 -21.95 0.85 15.95
CA ASN A 127 -21.11 1.20 17.10
C ASN A 127 -20.26 0.02 17.58
N THR A 128 -19.65 -0.71 16.64
CA THR A 128 -18.76 -1.84 16.98
C THR A 128 -17.56 -1.32 17.78
N ILE A 129 -17.29 -1.96 18.92
CA ILE A 129 -16.18 -1.61 19.81
C ILE A 129 -15.05 -2.64 19.78
N SER A 130 -15.34 -3.88 19.38
CA SER A 130 -14.34 -4.94 19.29
C SER A 130 -14.63 -5.88 18.13
N VAL A 131 -13.57 -6.30 17.45
CA VAL A 131 -13.62 -7.28 16.37
C VAL A 131 -12.61 -8.37 16.67
N GLU A 132 -13.01 -9.62 16.48
CA GLU A 132 -12.17 -10.80 16.67
C GLU A 132 -12.21 -11.67 15.41
N LEU A 133 -11.04 -12.09 14.94
CA LEU A 133 -10.91 -13.14 13.93
C LEU A 133 -11.04 -14.50 14.63
N LEU A 134 -11.98 -15.33 14.18
CA LEU A 134 -12.24 -16.65 14.78
C LEU A 134 -11.48 -17.75 14.02
N GLY A 135 -10.83 -18.64 14.77
CA GLY A 135 -10.28 -19.89 14.22
C GLY A 135 -11.37 -20.94 13.94
N ASP A 136 -11.00 -22.02 13.23
CA ASP A 136 -11.89 -23.07 12.72
C ASP A 136 -12.88 -23.65 13.76
N ASN A 137 -12.47 -23.78 15.02
CA ASN A 137 -13.30 -24.37 16.08
C ASN A 137 -13.98 -23.33 16.99
N GLY A 138 -13.77 -22.02 16.76
CA GLY A 138 -14.32 -20.95 17.58
C GLY A 138 -13.69 -20.79 18.98
N ASP A 139 -12.90 -21.77 19.42
CA ASP A 139 -12.19 -21.78 20.71
C ASP A 139 -11.00 -20.81 20.76
N ASN A 140 -10.42 -20.51 19.60
CA ASN A 140 -9.34 -19.54 19.46
C ASN A 140 -9.83 -18.32 18.70
N SER A 141 -9.52 -17.14 19.21
CA SER A 141 -9.80 -15.87 18.56
C SER A 141 -8.67 -14.88 18.77
N VAL A 142 -8.42 -14.04 17.77
CA VAL A 142 -7.42 -12.96 17.85
C VAL A 142 -8.11 -11.63 17.61
N SER A 143 -7.78 -10.63 18.43
CA SER A 143 -8.35 -9.29 18.27
C SER A 143 -7.86 -8.66 16.97
N ILE A 144 -8.77 -8.06 16.22
CA ILE A 144 -8.45 -7.23 15.06
C ILE A 144 -8.50 -5.78 15.55
N PRO A 145 -7.35 -5.12 15.80
CA PRO A 145 -7.36 -3.68 15.98
C PRO A 145 -7.91 -3.05 14.71
N PHE A 146 -8.70 -1.98 14.81
CA PHE A 146 -9.18 -1.25 13.64
C PHE A 146 -9.14 0.24 13.92
N SER A 147 -8.92 1.01 12.86
CA SER A 147 -8.97 2.47 12.91
C SER A 147 -10.22 2.99 12.21
N ILE A 148 -10.73 4.13 12.64
CA ILE A 148 -11.70 4.88 11.84
C ILE A 148 -10.88 5.82 10.95
N PRO A 149 -11.03 5.77 9.62
CA PRO A 149 -10.33 6.72 8.75
C PRO A 149 -10.64 8.16 9.15
N PRO A 150 -9.67 9.09 9.06
CA PRO A 150 -9.91 10.48 9.39
C PRO A 150 -11.12 11.02 8.61
N SER A 151 -12.00 11.78 9.26
CA SER A 151 -13.19 12.38 8.63
C SER A 151 -13.01 13.87 8.30
N THR A 152 -12.00 14.52 8.86
CA THR A 152 -11.81 15.99 8.80
C THR A 152 -10.57 16.43 8.02
N ASN A 153 -9.66 15.51 7.67
CA ASN A 153 -8.41 15.83 6.98
C ASN A 153 -8.56 15.64 5.47
N TYR A 154 -9.33 16.54 4.84
CA TYR A 154 -9.66 16.47 3.42
C TYR A 154 -8.52 16.96 2.53
N HIS A 155 -8.19 16.18 1.49
CA HIS A 155 -7.19 16.53 0.47
C HIS A 155 -7.79 16.37 -0.92
N ASP A 156 -7.62 17.35 -1.81
CA ASP A 156 -8.14 17.22 -3.17
C ASP A 156 -7.48 16.06 -3.92
N VAL A 157 -6.16 15.96 -3.84
CA VAL A 157 -5.38 14.88 -4.47
C VAL A 157 -4.37 14.34 -3.48
N VAL A 158 -4.36 13.02 -3.31
CA VAL A 158 -3.37 12.31 -2.52
C VAL A 158 -2.49 11.46 -3.42
N VAL A 159 -1.18 11.68 -3.33
CA VAL A 159 -0.15 10.83 -3.94
C VAL A 159 0.36 9.85 -2.90
N CYS A 160 0.04 8.58 -3.08
CA CYS A 160 0.50 7.49 -2.23
C CYS A 160 1.82 6.97 -2.77
N ILE A 161 2.92 7.23 -2.06
CA ILE A 161 4.25 6.73 -2.42
C ILE A 161 4.42 5.33 -1.86
N SER A 162 4.70 4.36 -2.74
CA SER A 162 4.97 2.96 -2.40
C SER A 162 6.00 2.81 -1.25
N PRO A 163 5.97 1.71 -0.48
CA PRO A 163 6.88 1.52 0.66
C PRO A 163 8.35 1.70 0.31
N ILE A 164 9.02 2.62 1.00
CA ILE A 164 10.46 2.86 0.86
C ILE A 164 11.24 2.06 1.90
N PHE A 165 12.32 1.39 1.47
CA PHE A 165 13.21 0.60 2.33
C PHE A 165 14.67 0.95 1.99
N VAL A 166 15.52 1.05 3.01
CA VAL A 166 16.94 1.43 2.90
C VAL A 166 17.11 2.65 1.99
N ALA A 167 16.22 3.63 2.13
CA ALA A 167 16.15 4.76 1.22
C ALA A 167 17.20 5.83 1.55
N GLU A 168 17.88 6.33 0.51
CA GLU A 168 18.87 7.40 0.60
C GLU A 168 18.77 8.43 -0.55
N ASN A 169 17.83 8.23 -1.48
CA ASN A 169 17.68 9.01 -2.72
C ASN A 169 17.01 10.38 -2.49
N TRP A 170 17.65 11.22 -1.68
CA TRP A 170 17.10 12.51 -1.24
C TRP A 170 16.85 13.49 -2.40
N GLN A 171 17.64 13.45 -3.48
CA GLN A 171 17.40 14.30 -4.65
C GLN A 171 16.07 13.97 -5.34
N THR A 172 15.80 12.67 -5.52
CA THR A 172 14.54 12.18 -6.11
C THR A 172 13.37 12.57 -5.22
N PHE A 173 13.51 12.42 -3.91
CA PHE A 173 12.50 12.88 -2.95
C PHE A 173 12.22 14.37 -3.04
N LEU A 174 13.26 15.22 -3.01
CA LEU A 174 13.08 16.67 -3.15
C LEU A 174 12.39 17.01 -4.48
N PHE A 175 12.77 16.33 -5.56
CA PHE A 175 12.18 16.51 -6.87
C PHE A 175 10.68 16.16 -6.88
N ALA A 176 10.33 14.97 -6.39
CA ALA A 176 8.95 14.51 -6.28
C ALA A 176 8.11 15.43 -5.40
N MET A 177 8.57 15.71 -4.17
CA MET A 177 7.79 16.49 -3.20
C MET A 177 7.53 17.92 -3.70
N HIS A 178 8.51 18.56 -4.33
CA HIS A 178 8.32 19.92 -4.87
C HIS A 178 7.34 19.95 -6.05
N ILE A 179 7.37 18.94 -6.92
CA ILE A 179 6.42 18.84 -8.03
C ILE A 179 5.01 18.59 -7.50
N TYR A 180 4.85 17.62 -6.59
CA TYR A 180 3.53 17.31 -6.03
C TYR A 180 2.93 18.50 -5.30
N LYS A 181 3.74 19.18 -4.47
CA LYS A 181 3.33 20.43 -3.81
C LYS A 181 2.98 21.52 -4.82
N LYS A 182 3.78 21.71 -5.88
CA LYS A 182 3.54 22.73 -6.91
C LYS A 182 2.18 22.57 -7.59
N PHE A 183 1.73 21.34 -7.80
CA PHE A 183 0.48 21.01 -8.48
C PHE A 183 -0.68 20.67 -7.52
N GLY A 184 -0.50 20.93 -6.22
CA GLY A 184 -1.57 20.87 -5.22
C GLY A 184 -1.89 19.48 -4.68
N ALA A 185 -0.95 18.53 -4.72
CA ALA A 185 -1.11 17.22 -4.12
C ALA A 185 -0.53 17.16 -2.70
N PHE A 186 -1.22 16.40 -1.85
CA PHE A 186 -0.73 15.93 -0.56
C PHE A 186 -0.07 14.55 -0.73
N VAL A 187 0.98 14.24 0.03
CA VAL A 187 1.69 12.96 -0.11
C VAL A 187 1.46 12.06 1.11
N ASN A 188 1.08 10.81 0.89
CA ASN A 188 1.15 9.76 1.92
C ASN A 188 2.30 8.82 1.58
N LEU A 189 3.36 8.84 2.39
CA LEU A 189 4.58 8.08 2.14
C LEU A 189 4.67 6.87 3.06
N TYR A 190 4.65 5.67 2.48
CA TYR A 190 4.85 4.44 3.24
C TYR A 190 6.33 4.25 3.56
N TYR A 191 6.65 4.14 4.85
CA TYR A 191 8.01 4.12 5.35
C TYR A 191 8.33 2.79 6.05
N ILE A 192 9.36 2.09 5.56
CA ILE A 192 9.93 0.91 6.23
C ILE A 192 11.27 1.29 6.88
N SER A 193 12.21 1.81 6.09
CA SER A 193 13.53 2.23 6.58
C SER A 193 14.24 3.21 5.63
N ALA A 194 15.11 4.04 6.18
CA ALA A 194 15.97 4.99 5.49
C ALA A 194 17.26 5.24 6.28
N VAL A 195 18.23 5.91 5.65
CA VAL A 195 19.35 6.52 6.39
C VAL A 195 18.84 7.69 7.23
N ASP A 196 19.42 7.90 8.42
CA ASP A 196 18.93 8.88 9.41
C ASP A 196 18.75 10.29 8.83
N SER A 197 19.74 10.77 8.07
CA SER A 197 19.69 12.10 7.46
C SER A 197 18.57 12.25 6.43
N PHE A 198 18.20 11.16 5.74
CA PHE A 198 17.06 11.17 4.83
C PHE A 198 15.74 11.12 5.59
N TYR A 199 15.65 10.36 6.69
CA TYR A 199 14.48 10.35 7.55
C TYR A 199 14.21 11.73 8.18
N GLU A 200 15.24 12.41 8.68
CA GLU A 200 15.15 13.78 9.18
C GLU A 200 14.62 14.75 8.11
N LEU A 201 15.09 14.61 6.87
CA LEU A 201 14.57 15.40 5.75
C LEU A 201 13.07 15.15 5.53
N ILE A 202 12.61 13.89 5.55
CA ILE A 202 11.20 13.56 5.39
C ILE A 202 10.37 14.16 6.54
N LYS A 203 10.88 14.13 7.78
CA LYS A 203 10.22 14.72 8.95
C LYS A 203 9.99 16.22 8.81
N ILE A 204 10.94 16.96 8.23
CA ILE A 204 10.77 18.40 7.94
C ILE A 204 9.56 18.62 7.00
N TYR A 205 9.36 17.76 5.99
CA TYR A 205 8.22 17.88 5.08
C TYR A 205 6.89 17.47 5.72
N GLU A 206 6.93 16.51 6.65
CA GLU A 206 5.76 16.14 7.46
C GLU A 206 5.34 17.28 8.37
N GLU A 207 6.27 17.90 9.10
CA GLU A 207 6.03 19.05 9.97
C GLU A 207 5.53 20.28 9.21
N ALA A 208 5.98 20.47 7.97
CA ALA A 208 5.49 21.50 7.07
C ALA A 208 4.08 21.22 6.48
N GLY A 209 3.50 20.05 6.78
CA GLY A 209 2.17 19.65 6.31
C GLY A 209 2.10 19.22 4.83
N TYR A 210 3.23 18.89 4.21
CA TYR A 210 3.27 18.47 2.80
C TYR A 210 3.06 16.97 2.60
N LEU A 211 3.38 16.18 3.63
CA LEU A 211 3.21 14.74 3.60
C LEU A 211 2.83 14.19 4.97
N THR A 212 2.37 12.94 4.99
CA THR A 212 2.35 12.11 6.20
C THR A 212 3.28 10.92 5.99
N ILE A 213 4.11 10.65 6.99
CA ILE A 213 4.87 9.41 7.08
C ILE A 213 3.93 8.35 7.63
N GLN A 214 3.68 7.31 6.83
CA GLN A 214 2.92 6.15 7.24
C GLN A 214 3.89 5.02 7.54
N PRO A 215 4.14 4.67 8.81
CA PRO A 215 4.89 3.47 9.14
C PRO A 215 4.28 2.26 8.44
N TRP A 216 5.13 1.45 7.81
CA TRP A 216 4.71 0.28 7.05
C TRP A 216 5.39 -0.98 7.57
N VAL A 217 4.65 -2.08 7.52
CA VAL A 217 5.05 -3.33 8.16
C VAL A 217 6.21 -4.01 7.44
N SER A 218 7.26 -4.33 8.19
CA SER A 218 8.23 -5.36 7.85
C SER A 218 7.88 -6.60 8.66
N ILE A 219 7.47 -7.68 7.99
CA ILE A 219 7.02 -8.90 8.67
C ILE A 219 8.25 -9.67 9.16
N LYS A 220 8.36 -9.83 10.48
CA LYS A 220 9.38 -10.68 11.12
C LYS A 220 8.68 -11.85 11.80
N LEU A 221 9.13 -13.07 11.51
CA LEU A 221 8.65 -14.27 12.19
C LEU A 221 9.48 -14.48 13.44
N VAL A 222 8.84 -14.41 14.61
CA VAL A 222 9.51 -14.69 15.88
C VAL A 222 9.98 -16.15 15.89
N GLY A 223 11.27 -16.37 16.17
CA GLY A 223 11.85 -17.70 16.28
C GLY A 223 12.22 -18.37 14.95
N VAL A 224 12.14 -17.66 13.83
CA VAL A 224 12.65 -18.13 12.52
C VAL A 224 13.76 -17.20 12.08
N ASP A 225 14.93 -17.77 11.77
CA ASP A 225 16.06 -16.99 11.26
C ASP A 225 15.71 -16.41 9.87
N GLN A 226 16.05 -15.13 9.63
CA GLN A 226 15.74 -14.48 8.36
C GLN A 226 16.44 -15.14 7.16
N ASN A 227 17.57 -15.81 7.38
CA ASN A 227 18.28 -16.57 6.36
C ASN A 227 17.57 -17.90 6.04
N GLU A 228 16.76 -18.43 6.96
CA GLU A 228 15.96 -19.64 6.74
C GLU A 228 14.65 -19.32 6.02
N LEU A 229 13.99 -18.21 6.40
CA LEU A 229 12.78 -17.73 5.76
C LEU A 229 12.66 -16.22 5.91
N ASP A 230 12.78 -15.49 4.79
CA ASP A 230 12.49 -14.07 4.74
C ASP A 230 11.06 -13.82 4.24
N PRO A 231 10.09 -13.49 5.13
CA PRO A 231 8.72 -13.22 4.74
C PRO A 231 8.60 -12.07 3.74
N TYR A 232 9.52 -11.11 3.80
CA TYR A 232 9.50 -9.95 2.90
C TYR A 232 9.71 -10.37 1.44
N HIS A 233 10.56 -11.36 1.18
CA HIS A 233 10.76 -11.94 -0.14
C HIS A 233 9.65 -12.92 -0.56
N GLN A 234 8.85 -13.41 0.39
CA GLN A 234 7.79 -14.38 0.13
C GLN A 234 6.39 -13.76 0.04
N ILE A 235 6.25 -12.46 0.32
CA ILE A 235 5.05 -11.67 0.10
C ILE A 235 5.09 -11.05 -1.28
N GLU A 236 3.98 -11.20 -2.01
CA GLU A 236 3.82 -10.62 -3.34
C GLU A 236 4.21 -9.16 -3.38
N PHE A 237 5.15 -8.88 -4.28
CA PHE A 237 5.68 -7.55 -4.53
C PHE A 237 6.09 -6.80 -3.25
N ARG A 238 6.64 -7.53 -2.26
CA ARG A 238 7.13 -6.95 -1.01
C ARG A 238 6.07 -6.09 -0.31
N ASN A 239 4.81 -6.51 -0.40
CA ASN A 239 3.65 -5.86 0.22
C ASN A 239 3.25 -4.50 -0.39
N GLN A 240 3.74 -4.17 -1.59
CA GLN A 240 3.39 -2.92 -2.28
C GLN A 240 1.89 -2.85 -2.65
N ALA A 241 1.30 -3.95 -3.10
CA ALA A 241 -0.13 -3.99 -3.44
C ALA A 241 -1.04 -3.73 -2.22
N ALA A 242 -0.66 -4.25 -1.06
CA ALA A 242 -1.38 -3.97 0.18
C ALA A 242 -1.27 -2.50 0.60
N ALA A 243 -0.08 -1.87 0.46
CA ALA A 243 0.12 -0.46 0.78
C ALA A 243 -0.73 0.47 -0.11
N GLN A 244 -0.84 0.14 -1.39
CA GLN A 244 -1.67 0.91 -2.31
C GLN A 244 -3.17 0.75 -1.99
N THR A 245 -3.60 -0.47 -1.67
CA THR A 245 -4.98 -0.71 -1.18
C THR A 245 -5.24 0.02 0.14
N ASP A 246 -4.30 -0.03 1.09
CA ASP A 246 -4.38 0.71 2.35
C ASP A 246 -4.60 2.21 2.11
N CYS A 247 -3.87 2.79 1.14
CA CYS A 247 -4.00 4.21 0.86
C CYS A 247 -5.39 4.58 0.34
N ILE A 248 -5.93 3.77 -0.58
CA ILE A 248 -7.29 3.94 -1.11
C ILE A 248 -8.34 3.82 0.00
N LEU A 249 -8.12 2.99 1.01
CA LEU A 249 -9.00 2.86 2.15
C LEU A 249 -8.87 4.06 3.09
N LYS A 250 -7.65 4.40 3.50
CA LYS A 250 -7.35 5.52 4.40
C LYS A 250 -7.95 6.85 3.92
N TYR A 251 -7.87 7.11 2.61
CA TYR A 251 -8.37 8.34 2.00
C TYR A 251 -9.74 8.18 1.30
N LYS A 252 -10.43 7.05 1.52
CA LYS A 252 -11.69 6.72 0.84
C LYS A 252 -12.72 7.83 0.90
N GLU A 253 -12.88 8.44 2.08
CA GLU A 253 -13.90 9.47 2.30
C GLU A 253 -13.30 10.89 2.38
N THR A 254 -11.97 11.02 2.33
CA THR A 254 -11.23 12.26 2.55
C THR A 254 -10.37 12.72 1.38
N ALA A 255 -10.49 12.09 0.20
CA ALA A 255 -9.89 12.62 -1.02
C ALA A 255 -10.84 12.69 -2.21
N LYS A 256 -10.61 13.61 -3.17
CA LYS A 256 -11.26 13.51 -4.50
C LYS A 256 -10.55 12.47 -5.34
N PHE A 257 -9.22 12.49 -5.35
CA PHE A 257 -8.41 11.56 -6.14
C PHE A 257 -7.26 10.99 -5.33
N VAL A 258 -6.98 9.71 -5.58
CA VAL A 258 -5.81 9.00 -5.10
C VAL A 258 -5.02 8.49 -6.30
N THR A 259 -3.71 8.66 -6.26
CA THR A 259 -2.76 8.05 -7.19
C THR A 259 -1.71 7.27 -6.41
N CYS A 260 -1.24 6.16 -6.97
CA CYS A 260 -0.23 5.30 -6.34
C CYS A 260 1.03 5.30 -7.19
N LEU A 261 2.09 5.95 -6.72
CA LEU A 261 3.32 6.19 -7.46
C LEU A 261 4.52 5.62 -6.68
N ASP A 262 5.60 5.28 -7.39
CA ASP A 262 6.88 5.03 -6.74
C ASP A 262 7.60 6.38 -6.48
N LEU A 263 8.62 6.40 -5.62
CA LEU A 263 9.30 7.66 -5.27
C LEU A 263 9.93 8.36 -6.49
N ASP A 264 10.31 7.57 -7.50
CA ASP A 264 10.91 7.99 -8.76
C ASP A 264 9.87 8.20 -9.89
N ASP A 265 8.58 8.07 -9.61
CA ASP A 265 7.50 8.26 -10.58
C ASP A 265 6.90 9.67 -10.51
N ILE A 266 7.22 10.53 -11.47
CA ILE A 266 6.79 11.92 -11.47
C ILE A 266 5.68 12.14 -12.49
N LEU A 267 4.47 12.42 -12.03
CA LEU A 267 3.36 12.81 -12.90
C LEU A 267 3.29 14.33 -12.99
N ILE A 268 3.46 14.94 -14.16
CA ILE A 268 3.33 16.40 -14.34
C ILE A 268 2.02 16.68 -15.12
N PRO A 269 1.10 17.49 -14.59
CA PRO A 269 -0.08 17.92 -15.34
C PRO A 269 0.29 18.59 -16.68
N LYS A 270 -0.41 18.23 -17.75
CA LYS A 270 -0.25 18.81 -19.10
C LYS A 270 -1.50 19.53 -19.59
N PHE A 271 -2.67 19.22 -19.04
CA PHE A 271 -3.94 19.73 -19.52
C PHE A 271 -4.57 20.77 -18.59
N ALA A 272 -4.07 20.89 -17.36
CA ALA A 272 -4.51 21.89 -16.41
C ALA A 272 -3.39 22.34 -15.44
N PRO A 273 -3.53 23.49 -14.78
CA PRO A 273 -2.57 24.01 -13.81
C PRO A 273 -2.41 23.20 -12.51
N THR A 274 -3.35 22.31 -12.16
CA THR A 274 -3.33 21.51 -10.92
C THR A 274 -3.73 20.06 -11.20
N TYR A 275 -3.36 19.13 -10.31
CA TYR A 275 -3.82 17.74 -10.44
C TYR A 275 -5.33 17.61 -10.39
N LEU A 276 -5.98 18.35 -9.48
CA LEU A 276 -7.44 18.31 -9.32
C LEU A 276 -8.14 18.66 -10.65
N GLU A 277 -7.75 19.79 -11.25
CA GLU A 277 -8.34 20.25 -12.51
C GLU A 277 -8.03 19.30 -13.68
N GLU A 278 -6.82 18.73 -13.72
CA GLU A 278 -6.44 17.78 -14.76
C GLU A 278 -7.30 16.52 -14.70
N PHE A 279 -7.39 15.90 -13.51
CA PHE A 279 -8.14 14.66 -13.33
C PHE A 279 -9.64 14.87 -13.55
N GLN A 280 -10.19 15.99 -13.07
CA GLN A 280 -11.59 16.34 -13.35
C GLN A 280 -11.82 16.56 -14.85
N THR A 281 -10.92 17.25 -15.55
CA THR A 281 -11.06 17.51 -16.99
C THR A 281 -11.01 16.22 -17.81
N LEU A 282 -10.12 15.30 -17.44
CA LEU A 282 -10.00 14.01 -18.09
C LEU A 282 -11.20 13.11 -17.82
N LEU A 283 -11.71 13.06 -16.58
CA LEU A 283 -12.84 12.20 -16.21
C LEU A 283 -14.20 12.78 -16.59
N LYS A 284 -14.40 14.12 -16.61
CA LYS A 284 -15.66 14.76 -17.08
C LYS A 284 -16.01 14.39 -18.52
N LYS A 285 -15.00 14.07 -19.34
CA LYS A 285 -15.19 13.64 -20.73
C LYS A 285 -15.63 12.17 -20.83
N ILE A 286 -15.81 11.48 -19.70
CA ILE A 286 -15.95 10.02 -19.60
C ILE A 286 -17.05 9.67 -18.58
N SER A 287 -17.47 8.40 -18.59
CA SER A 287 -18.39 7.81 -17.60
C SER A 287 -17.94 8.04 -16.16
N GLU A 288 -18.89 8.36 -15.28
CA GLU A 288 -18.71 8.56 -13.83
C GLU A 288 -18.09 7.37 -13.09
N ASN A 289 -18.08 6.17 -13.67
CA ASN A 289 -17.52 4.96 -13.06
C ASN A 289 -16.23 4.51 -13.77
N SER A 290 -15.22 5.39 -13.77
CA SER A 290 -13.95 5.18 -14.47
C SER A 290 -12.74 5.56 -13.61
N TYR A 291 -11.58 4.98 -13.91
CA TYR A 291 -10.28 5.41 -13.37
C TYR A 291 -9.29 5.66 -14.51
N LEU A 292 -8.35 6.56 -14.28
CA LEU A 292 -7.30 6.89 -15.25
C LEU A 292 -6.10 5.98 -15.05
N THR A 293 -5.41 5.69 -16.14
CA THR A 293 -4.10 5.04 -16.17
C THR A 293 -3.16 5.86 -17.01
N TYR A 294 -1.98 6.08 -16.47
CA TYR A 294 -0.88 6.77 -17.14
C TYR A 294 0.25 5.76 -17.32
N ASP A 295 0.72 5.60 -18.54
CA ASP A 295 1.92 4.81 -18.78
C ASP A 295 3.14 5.47 -18.14
N LYS A 296 4.16 4.67 -17.84
CA LYS A 296 5.44 5.16 -17.36
C LYS A 296 6.41 5.21 -18.52
N ARG A 297 7.11 6.32 -18.69
CA ARG A 297 8.23 6.43 -19.63
C ARG A 297 9.51 6.62 -18.85
N ASN A 298 10.57 5.91 -19.24
CA ASN A 298 11.85 5.99 -18.56
C ASN A 298 12.55 7.30 -18.92
N TYR A 299 13.14 7.92 -17.90
CA TYR A 299 13.95 9.12 -18.01
C TYR A 299 15.25 8.95 -17.26
N ARG A 300 16.25 9.71 -17.68
CA ARG A 300 17.50 9.89 -16.93
C ARG A 300 17.53 11.32 -16.45
N ALA A 301 18.06 11.54 -15.26
CA ALA A 301 18.34 12.87 -14.75
C ALA A 301 19.80 12.95 -14.31
N HIS A 302 20.37 14.13 -14.45
CA HIS A 302 21.70 14.42 -13.99
C HIS A 302 21.66 15.45 -12.88
N THR A 303 22.38 15.18 -11.80
CA THR A 303 22.41 16.09 -10.66
C THR A 303 23.75 16.05 -9.96
N VAL A 304 23.90 16.88 -8.94
CA VAL A 304 25.08 16.89 -8.07
C VAL A 304 24.78 16.14 -6.79
N ASN A 305 25.78 15.45 -6.26
CA ASN A 305 25.65 14.74 -4.99
C ASN A 305 25.80 15.66 -3.77
N LYS A 306 26.35 16.87 -3.94
CA LYS A 306 26.55 17.83 -2.84
C LYS A 306 25.31 18.68 -2.63
N PHE A 307 24.74 18.61 -1.42
CA PHE A 307 23.56 19.37 -1.01
C PHE A 307 23.67 20.88 -1.31
N ASN A 308 24.79 21.51 -0.94
CA ASN A 308 25.01 22.96 -1.15
C ASN A 308 25.14 23.39 -2.63
N LYS A 309 25.17 22.45 -3.57
CA LYS A 309 25.20 22.72 -5.02
C LYS A 309 23.93 22.24 -5.73
N PHE A 310 23.06 21.51 -5.03
CA PHE A 310 21.85 20.96 -5.62
C PHE A 310 20.89 22.07 -6.05
N SER A 311 20.25 21.88 -7.19
CA SER A 311 19.21 22.77 -7.70
C SER A 311 18.16 21.95 -8.41
N LEU A 312 16.91 22.16 -8.01
CA LEU A 312 15.75 21.53 -8.63
C LEU A 312 15.62 21.92 -10.11
N SER A 313 15.86 23.19 -10.45
CA SER A 313 15.80 23.69 -11.84
C SER A 313 16.83 22.97 -12.71
N LYS A 314 18.07 22.86 -12.23
CA LYS A 314 19.14 22.18 -12.97
C LYS A 314 18.85 20.69 -13.16
N MET A 315 18.29 20.03 -12.14
CA MET A 315 17.87 18.64 -12.28
C MET A 315 16.75 18.50 -13.31
N LEU A 316 15.76 19.40 -13.32
CA LEU A 316 14.68 19.41 -14.31
C LEU A 316 15.19 19.65 -15.74
N GLU A 317 16.10 20.61 -15.92
CA GLU A 317 16.75 20.93 -17.20
C GLU A 317 17.59 19.77 -17.74
N SER A 318 18.10 18.91 -16.86
CA SER A 318 18.91 17.74 -17.23
C SER A 318 18.12 16.49 -17.60
N ILE A 319 16.78 16.54 -17.56
CA ILE A 319 15.96 15.36 -17.79
C ILE A 319 16.05 14.94 -19.26
N GLU A 320 16.58 13.74 -19.48
CA GLU A 320 16.70 13.12 -20.79
C GLU A 320 15.68 12.01 -20.97
N ILE A 321 15.00 12.04 -22.12
CA ILE A 321 13.99 11.06 -22.48
C ILE A 321 14.65 9.71 -22.79
N GLY A 322 14.14 8.64 -22.19
CA GLY A 322 14.40 7.26 -22.62
C GLY A 322 13.33 6.72 -23.56
N ASP A 323 13.66 5.63 -24.25
CA ASP A 323 12.82 5.01 -25.28
C ASP A 323 11.91 3.89 -24.76
N VAL A 324 12.00 3.57 -23.46
CA VAL A 324 11.28 2.45 -22.87
C VAL A 324 10.04 2.95 -22.12
N PHE A 325 8.90 2.36 -22.46
CA PHE A 325 7.68 2.46 -21.67
C PHE A 325 7.55 1.24 -20.74
N GLU A 326 7.12 1.48 -19.52
CA GLU A 326 6.86 0.49 -18.50
C GLU A 326 5.37 0.50 -18.10
N SER A 327 4.93 -0.53 -17.37
CA SER A 327 3.57 -0.62 -16.88
C SER A 327 3.18 0.59 -16.04
N GLY A 328 2.06 1.22 -16.43
CA GLY A 328 1.54 2.44 -15.85
C GLY A 328 1.11 2.35 -14.39
N LYS A 329 0.61 3.49 -13.89
CA LYS A 329 -0.02 3.64 -12.57
C LYS A 329 -1.41 4.26 -12.71
N ILE A 330 -2.20 4.15 -11.66
CA ILE A 330 -3.59 4.61 -11.63
C ILE A 330 -3.77 5.99 -11.01
N VAL A 331 -4.82 6.68 -11.44
CA VAL A 331 -5.47 7.75 -10.69
C VAL A 331 -6.96 7.41 -10.57
N THR A 332 -7.52 7.46 -9.37
CA THR A 332 -8.92 7.05 -9.13
C THR A 332 -9.60 7.92 -8.10
N ASP A 333 -10.92 8.06 -8.20
CA ASP A 333 -11.75 8.47 -7.07
C ASP A 333 -11.80 7.29 -6.08
N PRO A 334 -11.25 7.45 -4.86
CA PRO A 334 -11.16 6.33 -3.93
C PRO A 334 -12.55 5.87 -3.45
N LYS A 335 -13.64 6.62 -3.68
CA LYS A 335 -15.02 6.20 -3.44
C LYS A 335 -15.55 5.21 -4.47
N LEU A 336 -14.85 4.98 -5.58
CA LEU A 336 -15.23 3.99 -6.58
C LEU A 336 -14.45 2.68 -6.41
N MET A 337 -13.30 2.73 -5.73
CA MET A 337 -12.36 1.62 -5.68
C MET A 337 -12.14 1.11 -4.24
N ASN A 338 -12.28 -0.19 -4.03
CA ASN A 338 -12.08 -0.80 -2.72
C ASN A 338 -10.68 -1.41 -2.55
N PHE A 339 -10.02 -1.78 -3.66
CA PHE A 339 -8.67 -2.31 -3.67
C PHE A 339 -8.03 -2.13 -5.05
N THR A 340 -6.70 -2.12 -5.06
CA THR A 340 -5.87 -2.08 -6.28
C THR A 340 -4.58 -2.85 -6.07
N TRP A 341 -3.98 -3.34 -7.14
CA TRP A 341 -2.57 -3.71 -7.12
C TRP A 341 -1.74 -2.66 -7.86
N ILE A 342 -0.46 -2.98 -8.08
CA ILE A 342 0.62 -2.05 -8.45
C ILE A 342 0.33 -1.21 -9.70
N HIS A 343 -0.41 -1.78 -10.66
CA HIS A 343 -0.65 -1.14 -11.95
C HIS A 343 -2.12 -0.79 -12.20
N TRP A 344 -3.08 -1.61 -11.74
CA TRP A 344 -4.52 -1.35 -11.90
C TRP A 344 -5.36 -2.15 -10.90
N THR A 345 -6.69 -1.98 -10.93
CA THR A 345 -7.59 -2.83 -10.12
C THR A 345 -8.04 -4.06 -10.89
N LEU A 346 -8.25 -5.18 -10.20
CA LEU A 346 -8.93 -6.35 -10.76
C LEU A 346 -10.46 -6.21 -10.78
N ASN A 347 -10.99 -5.11 -10.22
CA ASN A 347 -12.41 -4.83 -10.23
C ASN A 347 -12.90 -4.46 -11.65
N LYS A 348 -13.50 -5.44 -12.34
CA LYS A 348 -14.04 -5.29 -13.70
C LYS A 348 -15.23 -4.32 -13.80
N ASN A 349 -15.81 -3.92 -12.67
CA ASN A 349 -16.95 -3.01 -12.65
C ASN A 349 -16.55 -1.54 -12.83
N ILE A 350 -15.26 -1.20 -12.79
CA ILE A 350 -14.77 0.17 -13.00
C ILE A 350 -14.04 0.22 -14.34
N LYS A 351 -14.41 1.17 -15.20
CA LYS A 351 -13.82 1.29 -16.53
C LYS A 351 -12.40 1.86 -16.46
N ARG A 352 -11.43 1.17 -17.06
CA ARG A 352 -10.08 1.70 -17.26
C ARG A 352 -10.06 2.71 -18.41
N VAL A 353 -9.42 3.86 -18.18
CA VAL A 353 -9.17 4.88 -19.20
C VAL A 353 -7.67 5.12 -19.30
N GLU A 354 -7.10 4.94 -20.48
CA GLU A 354 -5.70 5.22 -20.74
C GLU A 354 -5.51 6.67 -21.20
N VAL A 355 -4.57 7.39 -20.58
CA VAL A 355 -4.23 8.76 -20.93
C VAL A 355 -3.10 8.75 -21.97
N LYS A 356 -3.44 8.99 -23.24
CA LYS A 356 -2.47 8.82 -24.37
C LYS A 356 -1.47 9.96 -24.56
N ASN A 357 -1.76 11.16 -24.05
CA ASN A 357 -0.97 12.38 -24.31
C ASN A 357 -0.23 12.90 -23.08
N ASN A 358 -0.29 12.17 -21.97
CA ASN A 358 0.49 12.42 -20.77
C ASN A 358 0.93 11.09 -20.16
N TRP A 359 2.12 11.05 -19.58
CA TRP A 359 2.70 9.84 -19.00
C TRP A 359 3.50 10.23 -17.76
N ILE A 360 3.77 9.23 -16.92
CA ILE A 360 4.61 9.38 -15.75
C ILE A 360 6.07 9.42 -16.21
N THR A 361 6.79 10.44 -15.76
CA THR A 361 8.24 10.55 -15.86
C THR A 361 8.87 9.64 -14.81
N HIS A 362 9.22 8.42 -15.20
CA HIS A 362 9.90 7.45 -14.34
C HIS A 362 11.42 7.71 -14.34
N LEU A 363 11.95 8.27 -13.26
CA LEU A 363 13.37 8.63 -13.12
C LEU A 363 14.25 7.39 -12.88
N LYS A 364 14.38 6.57 -13.92
CA LYS A 364 15.06 5.27 -13.88
C LYS A 364 16.50 5.37 -13.38
N ASN A 365 17.22 6.37 -13.87
CA ASN A 365 18.63 6.58 -13.53
C ASN A 365 18.85 8.05 -13.14
N VAL A 366 19.39 8.28 -11.94
CA VAL A 366 19.90 9.58 -11.51
C VAL A 366 21.42 9.49 -11.46
N THR A 367 22.09 10.22 -12.35
CA THR A 367 23.56 10.20 -12.43
C THR A 367 24.13 11.40 -11.67
N TRP A 368 25.08 11.16 -10.78
CA TRP A 368 25.75 12.21 -10.03
C TRP A 368 27.03 12.67 -10.72
N PHE A 369 27.19 13.98 -10.86
CA PHE A 369 28.47 14.57 -11.23
C PHE A 369 29.35 14.78 -10.00
N PHE A 370 30.47 14.07 -9.95
CA PHE A 370 31.52 14.27 -8.95
C PHE A 370 32.46 15.40 -9.41
N GLY A 371 32.01 16.65 -9.30
CA GLY A 371 32.87 17.82 -9.56
C GLY A 371 32.79 18.43 -10.96
N ILE A 372 33.41 19.61 -11.07
CA ILE A 372 33.21 20.71 -12.05
C ILE A 372 33.23 20.26 -13.53
N ARG A 373 32.11 19.78 -14.05
CA ARG A 373 31.77 19.91 -15.47
C ARG A 373 30.32 20.37 -15.57
N TYR A 374 30.14 21.69 -15.41
CA TYR A 374 29.01 22.35 -16.03
C TYR A 374 29.22 22.20 -17.54
N ILE A 375 28.51 21.28 -18.17
CA ILE A 375 28.33 21.35 -19.61
C ILE A 375 27.41 22.56 -19.81
N LYS A 376 27.96 23.57 -20.49
CA LYS A 376 27.29 24.82 -20.84
C LYS A 376 26.10 24.59 -21.75
#